data_AF-A0A0Z8L8A1-F1
#
_entry.id   AF-A0A0Z8L8A1-F1
#
_cell.length_a   1.000
_cell.length_b   1.000
_cell.length_c   1.000
_cell.angle_alpha   90.00
_cell.angle_beta   90.00
_cell.angle_gamma   90.00
#
_symmetry.space_group_name_H-M   'P 1'
#
loop_
_entity.id
_entity.type
_entity.pdbx_description
1 polymer ?
#
loop_
_entity_poly.entity_id
_entity_poly.type
_entity_poly.pdbx_seq_one_letter_code
_entity_poly.pdbx_strand_id
1 'polypeptide(L)'
;MGLTTFKGELPTLSEATVAKNYLTEQELGGLNQLVSGYLDFAERQAQRQIVMTMADWIQHVDRILLATGEDLLTHAGTISREQMMEKVSQEYRKYKAKTLSQVEKDYLAHIKYLEKTAQEGEKK
;
A
#
# COMPACT_ATOMS: atom_id res chain seq x y z
N MET A 1 3.99 -9.70 3.43
CA MET A 1 3.42 -8.94 2.29
C MET A 1 3.07 -7.56 2.82
N GLY A 2 3.47 -6.49 2.13
CA GLY A 2 3.29 -5.09 2.58
C GLY A 2 1.98 -4.42 2.12
N LEU A 3 0.93 -5.21 1.87
CA LEU A 3 -0.39 -4.70 1.48
C LEU A 3 -1.21 -4.46 2.75
N THR A 4 -1.73 -3.26 2.90
CA THR A 4 -2.62 -2.89 4.02
C THR A 4 -4.09 -2.82 3.61
N THR A 5 -4.40 -2.83 2.31
CA THR A 5 -5.78 -2.73 1.79
C THR A 5 -6.05 -3.77 0.70
N PHE A 6 -7.10 -4.59 0.89
CA PHE A 6 -7.57 -5.60 -0.07
C PHE A 6 -9.05 -5.90 0.17
N LYS A 7 -9.75 -6.43 -0.84
CA LYS A 7 -11.23 -6.57 -0.79
C LYS A 7 -11.76 -7.70 0.09
N GLY A 8 -10.99 -8.77 0.30
CA GLY A 8 -11.42 -9.98 1.01
C GLY A 8 -10.68 -10.21 2.33
N GLU A 9 -10.75 -11.43 2.86
CA GLU A 9 -9.92 -11.83 4.02
C GLU A 9 -8.45 -12.04 3.66
N LEU A 10 -8.19 -12.40 2.40
CA LEU A 10 -6.84 -12.65 1.86
C LEU A 10 -6.62 -11.82 0.60
N PRO A 11 -5.42 -11.24 0.41
CA PRO A 11 -5.10 -10.50 -0.80
C PRO A 11 -5.03 -11.42 -2.03
N THR A 12 -5.43 -10.90 -3.18
CA THR A 12 -5.28 -11.57 -4.48
C THR A 12 -3.94 -11.20 -5.15
N LEU A 13 -3.45 -12.03 -6.08
CA LEU A 13 -2.24 -11.71 -6.85
C LEU A 13 -2.38 -10.41 -7.65
N SER A 14 -3.57 -10.16 -8.20
CA SER A 14 -3.88 -8.90 -8.89
C SER A 14 -3.79 -7.69 -7.98
N GLU A 15 -4.26 -7.81 -6.73
CA GLU A 15 -4.13 -6.73 -5.74
C GLU A 15 -2.70 -6.60 -5.22
N ALA A 16 -1.93 -7.68 -5.19
CA ALA A 16 -0.52 -7.62 -4.83
C ALA A 16 0.36 -6.94 -5.89
N THR A 17 -0.06 -7.02 -7.16
CA THR A 17 0.63 -6.39 -8.28
C THR A 17 0.37 -4.88 -8.34
N VAL A 18 -0.75 -4.42 -7.79
CA VAL A 18 -1.12 -3.00 -7.77
C VAL A 18 -0.84 -2.46 -6.37
N ALA A 19 0.05 -1.48 -6.25
CA ALA A 19 0.33 -0.82 -4.98
C ALA A 19 -0.90 0.01 -4.52
N LYS A 20 -1.88 -0.63 -3.89
CA LYS A 20 -3.09 0.00 -3.33
C LYS A 20 -2.90 0.36 -1.85
N ASN A 21 -1.76 0.95 -1.52
CA ASN A 21 -1.58 1.48 -0.17
C ASN A 21 -2.06 2.93 -0.20
N TYR A 22 -3.24 3.17 0.37
CA TYR A 22 -3.79 4.51 0.50
C TYR A 22 -3.13 5.24 1.68
N LEU A 23 -3.18 6.57 1.62
CA LEU A 23 -2.79 7.42 2.74
C LEU A 23 -3.71 7.14 3.93
N THR A 24 -3.13 7.01 5.10
CA THR A 24 -3.81 7.01 6.39
C THR A 24 -4.43 8.38 6.66
N GLU A 25 -5.36 8.46 7.61
CA GLU A 25 -5.99 9.73 8.00
C GLU A 25 -4.96 10.79 8.41
N GLN A 26 -3.90 10.38 9.12
CA GLN A 26 -2.81 11.26 9.53
C GLN A 26 -2.02 11.78 8.32
N GLU A 27 -1.64 10.90 7.40
CA GLU A 27 -0.93 11.29 6.17
C GLU A 27 -1.79 12.18 5.27
N LEU A 28 -3.10 11.90 5.20
CA LEU A 28 -4.05 12.71 4.43
C LEU A 28 -4.24 14.10 5.06
N GLY A 29 -4.23 14.18 6.39
CA GLY A 29 -4.16 15.45 7.11
C GLY A 29 -2.91 16.25 6.78
N GLY A 30 -1.73 15.60 6.76
CA GLY A 30 -0.48 16.22 6.36
C GLY A 30 -0.50 16.74 4.91
N LEU A 31 -1.00 15.92 3.98
CA LEU A 31 -1.17 16.33 2.58
C LEU A 31 -2.07 17.56 2.45
N ASN A 32 -3.19 17.59 3.19
CA ASN A 32 -4.12 18.71 3.13
C ASN A 32 -3.51 20.03 3.65
N GLN A 33 -2.71 19.94 4.71
CA GLN A 33 -1.97 21.09 5.24
C GLN A 33 -0.93 21.60 4.24
N LEU A 34 -0.20 20.69 3.58
CA LEU A 34 0.77 21.05 2.56
C LEU A 34 0.12 21.74 1.36
N VAL A 35 -0.98 21.20 0.85
CA VAL A 35 -1.72 21.77 -0.29
C VAL A 35 -2.28 23.14 0.08
N SER A 36 -2.93 23.26 1.24
CA SER A 36 -3.48 24.55 1.71
C SER A 36 -2.38 25.61 1.83
N GLY A 37 -1.27 25.27 2.51
CA GLY A 37 -0.15 26.20 2.67
C GLY A 37 0.49 26.63 1.36
N TYR A 38 0.53 25.74 0.37
CA TYR A 38 1.02 26.08 -0.97
C TYR A 38 0.09 27.05 -1.71
N LEU A 39 -1.23 26.86 -1.61
CA LEU A 39 -2.21 27.77 -2.21
C LEU A 39 -2.14 29.16 -1.59
N ASP A 40 -2.03 29.27 -0.26
CA ASP A 40 -1.86 30.54 0.43
C ASP A 40 -0.56 31.26 0.01
N PHE A 41 0.52 30.50 -0.22
CA PHE A 41 1.75 31.05 -0.76
C PHE A 41 1.54 31.60 -2.19
N ALA A 42 0.90 30.81 -3.06
CA ALA A 42 0.64 31.21 -4.43
C ALA A 42 -0.22 32.48 -4.50
N GLU A 43 -1.23 32.59 -3.64
CA GLU A 43 -2.05 33.78 -3.51
C GLU A 43 -1.21 35.01 -3.12
N ARG A 44 -0.30 34.88 -2.14
CA ARG A 44 0.58 35.99 -1.76
C ARG A 44 1.52 36.43 -2.88
N GLN A 45 2.01 35.50 -3.71
CA GLN A 45 2.83 35.86 -4.87
C GLN A 45 2.00 36.64 -5.90
N ALA A 46 0.77 36.20 -6.15
CA ALA A 46 -0.16 36.89 -7.05
C ALA A 46 -0.51 38.30 -6.54
N GLN A 47 -0.81 38.46 -5.25
CA GLN A 47 -1.07 39.76 -4.62
C GLN A 47 0.13 40.72 -4.73
N ARG A 48 1.36 40.20 -4.67
CA ARG A 48 2.60 40.97 -4.84
C ARG A 48 2.97 41.22 -6.31
N GLN A 49 2.16 40.74 -7.25
CA GLN A 49 2.41 40.82 -8.69
C GLN A 49 3.75 40.18 -9.10
N ILE A 50 4.19 39.16 -8.36
CA ILE A 50 5.40 38.40 -8.69
C ILE A 50 5.00 37.34 -9.70
N VAL A 51 5.52 37.48 -10.93
CA VAL A 51 5.30 36.50 -11.99
C VAL A 51 6.19 35.29 -11.71
N MET A 52 5.59 34.10 -11.70
CA MET A 52 6.27 32.83 -11.54
C MET A 52 5.97 31.90 -12.72
N THR A 53 6.99 31.22 -13.22
CA THR A 53 6.85 30.19 -14.24
C THR A 53 6.52 28.83 -13.60
N MET A 54 6.05 27.86 -14.40
CA MET A 54 5.81 26.50 -13.90
C MET A 54 7.07 25.85 -13.30
N ALA A 55 8.25 26.18 -13.81
CA ALA A 55 9.51 25.69 -13.24
C ALA A 55 9.77 26.27 -11.85
N ASP A 56 9.46 27.56 -11.63
CA ASP A 56 9.63 28.22 -10.32
C ASP A 56 8.68 27.61 -9.28
N TRP A 57 7.46 27.29 -9.70
CA TRP A 57 6.47 26.61 -8.85
C TRP A 57 6.96 25.24 -8.38
N ILE A 58 7.49 24.41 -9.29
CA ILE A 58 8.06 23.10 -8.95
C ILE A 58 9.20 23.26 -7.93
N GLN A 59 10.17 24.14 -8.22
CA GLN A 59 11.28 24.38 -7.30
C GLN A 59 10.82 24.88 -5.92
N HIS A 60 9.72 25.63 -5.85
CA HIS A 60 9.20 26.12 -4.59
C HIS A 60 8.55 24.99 -3.77
N VAL A 61 7.74 24.14 -4.41
CA VAL A 61 7.17 22.94 -3.77
C VAL A 61 8.29 22.06 -3.22
N ASP A 62 9.34 21.83 -4.01
CA ASP A 62 10.49 21.03 -3.59
C ASP A 62 11.15 21.58 -2.32
N ARG A 63 11.30 22.91 -2.23
CA ARG A 63 11.86 23.57 -1.04
C ARG A 63 10.94 23.46 0.17
N ILE A 64 9.62 23.52 -0.01
CA ILE A 64 8.66 23.35 1.07
C ILE A 64 8.77 21.93 1.63
N LEU A 65 8.75 20.92 0.76
CA LEU A 65 8.89 19.52 1.15
C LEU A 65 10.17 19.28 1.97
N LEU A 66 11.31 19.78 1.49
CA LEU A 66 12.58 19.69 2.22
C LEU A 66 12.53 20.41 3.58
N ALA A 67 11.88 21.58 3.65
CA ALA A 67 11.76 22.34 4.89
C ALA A 67 10.82 21.69 5.91
N THR A 68 9.80 20.96 5.45
CA THR A 68 8.91 20.17 6.31
C THR A 68 9.52 18.82 6.74
N GLY A 69 10.69 18.48 6.21
CA GLY A 69 11.40 17.23 6.51
C GLY A 69 10.97 16.04 5.64
N GLU A 70 10.28 16.30 4.53
CA GLU A 70 9.90 15.29 3.55
C GLU A 70 11.01 15.08 2.51
N ASP A 71 11.15 13.84 2.04
CA ASP A 71 12.13 13.49 1.01
C ASP A 71 11.60 13.79 -0.40
N LEU A 72 12.47 14.34 -1.24
CA LEU A 72 12.15 14.57 -2.66
C LEU A 72 12.34 13.31 -3.49
N LEU A 73 11.34 13.00 -4.31
CA LEU A 73 11.42 11.92 -5.28
C LEU A 73 12.24 12.38 -6.49
N THR A 74 13.55 12.18 -6.43
CA THR A 74 14.50 12.61 -7.48
C THR A 74 14.55 11.69 -8.69
N HIS A 75 14.08 10.44 -8.56
CA HIS A 75 14.12 9.44 -9.61
C HIS A 75 12.92 8.50 -9.54
N ALA A 76 12.52 7.95 -10.69
CA ALA A 76 11.46 6.95 -10.79
C ALA A 76 11.82 5.58 -10.18
N GLY A 77 13.04 5.44 -9.62
CA GLY A 77 13.58 4.20 -9.08
C GLY A 77 14.33 3.38 -10.14
N THR A 78 14.88 2.25 -9.72
CA THR A 78 15.71 1.36 -10.57
C THR A 78 15.00 0.05 -10.94
N ILE A 79 13.83 -0.21 -10.36
CA ILE A 79 13.12 -1.47 -10.51
C ILE A 79 12.12 -1.35 -11.66
N SER A 80 12.33 -2.16 -12.70
CA SER A 80 11.37 -2.28 -13.80
C SER A 80 10.07 -2.94 -13.36
N ARG A 81 9.00 -2.71 -14.13
CA ARG A 81 7.71 -3.36 -13.90
C ARG A 81 7.81 -4.89 -13.91
N GLU A 82 8.62 -5.46 -14.79
CA GLU A 82 8.82 -6.91 -14.92
C GLU A 82 9.48 -7.50 -13.67
N GLN A 83 10.56 -6.88 -13.19
CA GLN A 83 11.23 -7.27 -11.94
C GLN A 83 10.31 -7.15 -10.73
N MET A 84 9.47 -6.10 -10.68
CA MET A 84 8.46 -5.94 -9.64
C MET A 84 7.42 -7.06 -9.69
N MET A 85 6.91 -7.41 -10.88
CA MET A 85 5.96 -8.50 -11.09
C MET A 85 6.50 -9.85 -10.60
N GLU A 86 7.76 -10.14 -10.92
CA GLU A 86 8.42 -11.38 -10.52
C GLU A 86 8.57 -11.45 -8.99
N LYS A 87 9.06 -10.37 -8.37
CA LYS A 87 9.20 -10.26 -6.92
C LYS A 87 7.87 -10.42 -6.20
N VAL A 88 6.82 -9.72 -6.66
CA VAL A 88 5.46 -9.83 -6.09
C VAL A 88 4.95 -11.27 -6.20
N SER A 89 5.15 -11.92 -7.35
CA SER A 89 4.71 -13.30 -7.56
C SER A 89 5.41 -14.28 -6.61
N GLN A 90 6.72 -14.11 -6.41
CA GLN A 90 7.48 -14.93 -5.48
C GLN A 90 7.02 -14.74 -4.02
N GLU A 91 6.84 -13.50 -3.58
CA GLU A 91 6.36 -13.19 -2.23
C GLU A 91 4.92 -13.65 -2.01
N TYR A 92 4.07 -13.54 -3.02
CA TYR A 92 2.70 -14.04 -2.98
C TYR A 92 2.65 -15.56 -2.82
N ARG A 93 3.51 -16.30 -3.53
CA ARG A 93 3.62 -17.77 -3.37
C ARG A 93 4.05 -18.15 -1.96
N LYS A 94 5.05 -17.46 -1.40
CA LYS A 94 5.50 -17.68 0.00
C LYS A 94 4.39 -17.38 1.00
N TYR A 95 3.62 -16.32 0.77
CA TYR A 95 2.47 -15.96 1.61
C TYR A 95 1.38 -17.03 1.54
N LYS A 96 0.96 -17.42 0.33
CA LYS A 96 -0.08 -18.44 0.13
C LYS A 96 0.29 -19.79 0.75
N ALA A 97 1.56 -20.19 0.68
CA ALA A 97 2.02 -21.43 1.31
C ALA A 97 1.94 -21.40 2.85
N LYS A 98 2.00 -20.22 3.46
CA LYS A 98 1.93 -20.05 4.93
C LYS A 98 0.52 -19.75 5.43
N THR A 99 -0.38 -19.33 4.54
CA THR A 99 -1.71 -18.88 4.92
C THR A 99 -2.77 -19.82 4.34
N LEU A 100 -3.34 -20.66 5.21
CA LEU A 100 -4.49 -21.49 4.87
C LEU A 100 -5.73 -20.63 4.68
N SER A 101 -6.44 -20.86 3.58
CA SER A 101 -7.77 -20.30 3.32
C SER A 101 -8.77 -20.82 4.36
N GLN A 102 -9.84 -20.05 4.60
CA GLN A 102 -10.92 -20.46 5.48
C GLN A 102 -11.52 -21.81 5.05
N VAL A 103 -11.69 -22.03 3.75
CA VAL A 103 -12.17 -23.31 3.19
C VAL A 103 -11.23 -24.48 3.55
N GLU A 104 -9.92 -24.26 3.47
CA GLU A 104 -8.92 -25.29 3.79
C GLU A 104 -8.91 -25.59 5.30
N LYS A 105 -9.10 -24.56 6.15
CA LYS A 105 -9.24 -24.75 7.60
C LYS A 105 -10.51 -25.54 7.94
N ASP A 106 -11.64 -25.18 7.33
CA ASP A 106 -12.92 -25.86 7.56
C ASP A 106 -12.87 -27.31 7.07
N TYR A 107 -12.22 -27.57 5.94
CA TYR A 107 -11.97 -28.91 5.42
C TYR A 107 -11.09 -29.74 6.37
N LEU A 108 -9.98 -29.19 6.86
CA LEU A 108 -9.11 -29.85 7.84
C LEU A 108 -9.83 -30.11 9.17
N ALA A 109 -10.69 -29.19 9.61
CA ALA A 109 -11.51 -29.38 10.80
C ALA A 109 -12.50 -30.54 10.61
N HIS A 110 -13.11 -30.64 9.42
CA HIS A 110 -14.03 -31.72 9.09
C HIS A 110 -13.32 -33.09 9.03
N ILE A 111 -12.13 -33.17 8.42
CA ILE A 111 -11.33 -34.42 8.43
C ILE A 111 -11.04 -34.86 9.86
N LYS A 112 -10.56 -33.95 10.72
CA LYS A 112 -10.28 -34.26 12.13
C LYS A 112 -11.53 -34.73 12.88
N TYR A 113 -12.68 -34.14 12.59
CA TYR A 113 -13.95 -34.55 13.17
C TYR A 113 -14.30 -36.00 12.78
N LEU A 114 -14.17 -36.33 11.49
CA LEU A 114 -14.41 -37.68 10.98
C LEU A 114 -13.44 -38.71 11.57
N GLU A 115 -12.15 -38.39 11.68
CA GLU A 115 -11.16 -39.27 12.32
C GLU A 115 -11.52 -39.56 13.79
N LYS A 116 -11.97 -38.53 14.52
CA LYS A 116 -12.38 -38.69 15.91
C LYS A 116 -13.63 -39.57 16.05
N THR A 117 -14.62 -39.38 15.18
CA THR A 117 -15.83 -40.23 15.20
C THR A 117 -15.52 -41.67 14.81
N ALA A 118 -14.60 -41.90 13.87
CA ALA A 118 -14.14 -43.24 13.49
C ALA A 118 -13.41 -43.94 14.65
N GLN A 119 -12.52 -43.25 15.37
CA GLN A 119 -11.81 -43.80 16.54
C GLN A 119 -12.74 -44.08 17.73
N GLU A 120 -13.81 -43.30 17.91
CA GLU A 120 -14.84 -43.56 18.92
C GLU A 120 -15.73 -44.75 18.53
N GLY A 121 -15.90 -45.01 17.23
CA GLY A 121 -16.60 -46.18 16.70
C GLY A 121 -15.82 -47.49 16.80
N GLU A 122 -14.49 -47.47 16.64
CA GLU A 122 -13.62 -48.66 16.80
C GLU A 122 -13.38 -49.08 18.26
N LYS A 123 -13.72 -48.23 19.24
CA LYS A 123 -13.59 -48.53 20.68
C LYS A 123 -14.84 -49.17 21.32
N LYS A 124 -15.87 -49.48 20.53
CA LYS A 124 -17.07 -50.22 20.96
C LYS A 124 -17.09 -51.61 20.35
#